data_AF-A0A6M8W2L1-F1
#
_entry.id   AF-A0A6M8W2L1-F1
#
_cell.length_a   1.000
_cell.length_b   1.000
_cell.length_c   1.000
_cell.angle_alpha   90.00
_cell.angle_beta   90.00
_cell.angle_gamma   90.00
#
_symmetry.space_group_name_H-M   'P 1'
#
loop_
_entity.id
_entity.type
_entity.pdbx_description
1 polymer ?
#
loop_
_entity_poly.entity_id
_entity_poly.type
_entity_poly.pdbx_seq_one_letter_code
_entity_poly.pdbx_strand_id
1 'polypeptide(L)'
;MARFFAAFFVYSLGTATVIYFLGLISDDLGNTLGRTIVFALEIALTAGIASALVAKYQDRVGHLRTVRFFLLVWVVATAGLAGIKALMPEAGEPGMGLTVAFWVVAGLVGVGLGGIGTSSRAVVGAFSPAARAGEFFGVWGSVYKLSTIVGVLAFGQVRNALGLPASLLILAGCFGAGLVLLRFVDERAGIEAAEAAEAGAGPGAPPTGSAPGA
;
A
#
# COMPACT_ATOMS: atom_id res chain seq x y z
N MET A 1 -6.32 3.35 17.02
CA MET A 1 -6.39 2.29 16.00
C MET A 1 -7.42 2.54 14.88
N ALA A 2 -8.71 2.77 15.17
CA ALA A 2 -9.75 2.87 14.13
C ALA A 2 -9.44 3.88 12.99
N ARG A 3 -8.89 5.05 13.33
CA ARG A 3 -8.46 6.07 12.35
C ARG A 3 -7.37 5.55 11.40
N PHE A 4 -6.43 4.74 11.92
CA PHE A 4 -5.42 4.09 11.10
C PHE A 4 -6.03 3.06 10.16
N PHE A 5 -6.97 2.23 10.64
CA PHE A 5 -7.64 1.26 9.77
C PHE A 5 -8.48 1.93 8.67
N ALA A 6 -9.10 3.08 8.95
CA ALA A 6 -9.78 3.85 7.92
C ALA A 6 -8.80 4.37 6.85
N ALA A 7 -7.66 4.94 7.26
CA ALA A 7 -6.61 5.35 6.32
C ALA A 7 -6.06 4.15 5.52
N PHE A 8 -5.74 3.06 6.22
CA PHE A 8 -5.24 1.79 5.65
C PHE A 8 -6.21 1.20 4.64
N PHE A 9 -7.51 1.21 4.92
CA PHE A 9 -8.53 0.77 3.97
C PHE A 9 -8.46 1.57 2.67
N VAL A 10 -8.39 2.90 2.76
CA VAL A 10 -8.40 3.78 1.58
C VAL A 10 -7.14 3.65 0.73
N TYR A 11 -5.95 3.59 1.33
CA TYR A 11 -4.74 3.43 0.51
C TYR A 11 -4.49 2.00 0.06
N SER A 12 -4.92 0.99 0.84
CA SER A 12 -4.79 -0.42 0.45
C SER A 12 -5.67 -0.77 -0.73
N LEU A 13 -6.84 -0.12 -0.84
CA LEU A 13 -7.68 -0.14 -2.02
C LEU A 13 -6.86 0.21 -3.26
N GLY A 14 -6.09 1.29 -3.18
CA GLY A 14 -5.25 1.74 -4.29
C GLY A 14 -4.12 0.78 -4.61
N THR A 15 -3.35 0.36 -3.61
CA THR A 15 -2.21 -0.55 -3.82
C THR A 15 -2.64 -1.89 -4.38
N ALA A 16 -3.71 -2.47 -3.82
CA ALA A 16 -4.23 -3.76 -4.27
C ALA A 16 -4.69 -3.68 -5.73
N THR A 17 -5.41 -2.61 -6.08
CA THR A 17 -5.85 -2.40 -7.46
C THR A 17 -4.69 -2.40 -8.45
N VAL A 18 -3.60 -1.68 -8.15
CA VAL A 18 -2.41 -1.64 -9.02
C VAL A 18 -1.78 -3.02 -9.16
N ILE A 19 -1.72 -3.82 -8.09
CA ILE A 19 -1.19 -5.19 -8.14
C ILE A 19 -2.06 -6.07 -9.05
N TYR A 20 -3.37 -6.05 -8.86
CA TYR A 20 -4.30 -6.90 -9.62
C TYR A 20 -4.38 -6.52 -11.10
N PHE A 21 -4.32 -5.22 -11.39
CA PHE A 21 -4.40 -4.71 -12.76
C PHE A 21 -3.03 -4.44 -13.39
N LEU A 22 -1.93 -4.88 -12.78
CA LEU A 22 -0.57 -4.59 -13.27
C LEU A 22 -0.39 -4.98 -14.73
N GLY A 23 -0.82 -6.20 -15.10
CA GLY A 23 -0.75 -6.69 -16.47
C GLY A 23 -1.61 -5.88 -17.43
N LEU A 24 -2.81 -5.49 -17.00
CA LEU A 24 -3.73 -4.68 -17.81
C LEU A 24 -3.23 -3.25 -18.02
N ILE A 25 -2.65 -2.64 -16.98
CA ILE A 25 -2.02 -1.32 -17.06
C ILE A 25 -0.83 -1.38 -18.03
N SER A 26 -0.03 -2.45 -17.97
CA SER A 26 1.10 -2.63 -18.88
C SER A 26 0.65 -2.82 -20.34
N ASP A 27 -0.38 -3.64 -20.56
CA ASP A 27 -0.97 -3.89 -21.89
C ASP A 27 -1.58 -2.62 -22.49
N ASP A 28 -2.35 -1.86 -21.70
CA ASP A 28 -2.90 -0.57 -22.12
C ASP A 28 -1.81 0.46 -22.46
N LEU A 29 -0.59 0.31 -21.93
CA LEU A 29 0.57 1.14 -22.29
C LEU A 29 1.28 0.64 -23.56
N GLY A 30 0.70 -0.31 -24.29
CA GLY A 30 1.22 -0.84 -25.55
C GLY A 30 2.40 -1.80 -25.37
N ASN A 31 2.62 -2.34 -24.16
CA ASN A 31 3.72 -3.25 -23.92
C ASN A 31 3.42 -4.66 -24.44
N THR A 32 4.36 -5.23 -25.18
CA THR A 32 4.33 -6.65 -25.53
C THR A 32 4.44 -7.53 -24.28
N LEU A 33 3.95 -8.77 -24.33
CA LEU A 33 4.00 -9.71 -23.22
C LEU A 33 5.41 -9.85 -22.62
N GLY A 34 6.44 -9.93 -23.47
CA GLY A 34 7.83 -9.99 -23.02
C GLY A 34 8.25 -8.76 -22.21
N ARG A 35 7.85 -7.55 -22.64
CA ARG A 35 8.15 -6.31 -21.92
C ARG A 35 7.36 -6.20 -20.60
N THR A 36 6.13 -6.69 -20.57
CA THR A 36 5.31 -6.78 -19.35
C THR A 36 5.96 -7.68 -18.29
N ILE A 37 6.58 -8.79 -18.69
CA ILE A 37 7.32 -9.66 -17.77
C ILE A 37 8.53 -8.93 -17.17
N VAL A 38 9.33 -8.24 -18.00
CA VAL A 38 10.50 -7.48 -17.54
C VAL A 38 10.07 -6.35 -16.59
N PHE A 39 8.98 -5.65 -16.90
CA PHE A 39 8.39 -4.62 -16.06
C PHE A 39 7.94 -5.18 -14.69
N ALA A 40 7.28 -6.34 -14.67
CA ALA A 40 6.90 -7.00 -13.41
C ALA A 40 8.13 -7.42 -12.57
N LEU A 41 9.19 -7.91 -13.22
CA LEU A 41 10.44 -8.28 -12.55
C LEU A 41 11.15 -7.06 -11.94
N GLU A 42 11.19 -5.94 -12.65
CA GLU A 42 11.75 -4.69 -12.15
C GLU A 42 10.99 -4.19 -10.92
N ILE A 43 9.65 -4.19 -10.98
CA ILE A 43 8.80 -3.81 -9.85
C ILE A 43 9.06 -4.73 -8.65
N ALA A 44 9.17 -6.04 -8.88
CA ALA A 44 9.46 -6.99 -7.81
C ALA A 44 10.84 -6.76 -7.18
N LEU A 45 11.87 -6.51 -8.00
CA LEU A 45 13.23 -6.24 -7.53
C LEU A 45 13.29 -4.94 -6.70
N THR A 46 12.73 -3.86 -7.22
CA THR A 46 12.68 -2.56 -6.55
C THR A 46 11.83 -2.61 -5.28
N ALA A 47 10.73 -3.37 -5.28
CA ALA A 47 9.94 -3.65 -4.08
C ALA A 47 10.72 -4.44 -3.01
N GLY A 48 11.49 -5.45 -3.41
CA GLY A 48 12.34 -6.20 -2.50
C GLY A 48 13.39 -5.30 -1.83
N ILE A 49 14.08 -4.48 -2.62
CA ILE A 49 15.08 -3.52 -2.12
C ILE A 49 14.42 -2.51 -1.18
N ALA A 50 13.31 -1.90 -1.58
CA ALA A 50 12.60 -0.92 -0.76
C ALA A 50 12.12 -1.54 0.56
N SER A 51 11.56 -2.75 0.52
CA SER A 51 11.14 -3.49 1.72
C SER A 51 12.30 -3.70 2.70
N ALA A 52 13.46 -4.13 2.21
CA ALA A 52 14.65 -4.34 3.03
C ALA A 52 15.18 -3.03 3.66
N LEU A 53 15.20 -1.95 2.88
CA LEU A 53 15.60 -0.64 3.38
C LEU A 53 14.64 -0.13 4.45
N VAL A 54 13.33 -0.24 4.21
CA VAL A 54 12.30 0.17 5.16
C VAL A 54 12.37 -0.67 6.42
N ALA A 55 12.52 -1.99 6.32
CA ALA A 55 12.67 -2.86 7.48
C ALA A 55 13.83 -2.44 8.39
N LYS A 56 14.93 -1.95 7.82
CA LYS A 56 16.11 -1.51 8.58
C LYS A 56 15.98 -0.10 9.18
N TYR A 57 15.32 0.82 8.47
CA TYR A 57 15.32 2.25 8.84
C TYR A 57 14.02 2.77 9.43
N GLN A 58 12.90 2.07 9.29
CA GLN A 58 11.57 2.55 9.71
C GLN A 58 11.47 2.86 11.20
N ASP A 59 12.07 2.03 12.05
CA ASP A 59 11.97 2.17 13.52
C ASP A 59 12.64 3.45 14.01
N ARG A 60 13.67 3.94 13.29
CA ARG A 60 14.38 5.19 13.62
C ARG A 60 13.68 6.44 13.10
N VAL A 61 13.00 6.34 11.95
CA VAL A 61 12.35 7.48 11.28
C VAL A 61 10.95 7.73 11.84
N GLY A 62 10.29 6.69 12.34
CA GLY A 62 8.90 6.69 12.77
C GLY A 62 8.01 6.00 11.74
N HIS A 63 7.10 5.17 12.22
CA HIS A 63 6.30 4.26 11.41
C HIS A 63 5.31 5.04 10.54
N LEU A 64 4.59 6.01 11.13
CA LEU A 64 3.63 6.82 10.36
C LEU A 64 4.30 7.78 9.39
N ARG A 65 5.49 8.31 9.70
CA ARG A 65 6.25 9.16 8.77
C ARG A 65 6.66 8.38 7.53
N THR A 66 7.09 7.14 7.74
CA THR A 66 7.47 6.22 6.66
C THR A 66 6.27 5.92 5.75
N VAL A 67 5.09 5.62 6.33
CA VAL A 67 3.86 5.41 5.53
C VAL A 67 3.51 6.67 4.72
N ARG A 68 3.58 7.87 5.32
CA ARG A 68 3.31 9.14 4.62
C ARG A 68 4.24 9.34 3.43
N PHE A 69 5.53 9.04 3.59
CA PHE A 69 6.50 9.11 2.50
C PHE A 69 6.11 8.18 1.33
N PHE A 70 5.79 6.92 1.60
CA PHE A 70 5.39 6.00 0.53
C PHE A 70 4.04 6.37 -0.10
N LEU A 71 3.12 6.96 0.64
CA LEU A 71 1.89 7.50 0.06
C LEU A 71 2.17 8.63 -0.93
N LEU A 72 3.14 9.51 -0.65
CA LEU A 72 3.58 10.53 -1.61
C LEU A 72 4.21 9.88 -2.85
N VAL A 73 5.06 8.87 -2.67
CA VAL A 73 5.63 8.09 -3.79
C VAL A 73 4.53 7.49 -4.64
N TRP A 74 3.49 6.93 -4.02
CA TRP A 74 2.33 6.37 -4.72
C TRP A 74 1.55 7.41 -5.51
N VAL A 75 1.27 8.57 -4.93
CA VAL A 75 0.60 9.68 -5.64
C VAL A 75 1.41 10.11 -6.87
N VAL A 76 2.72 10.28 -6.71
CA VAL A 76 3.62 10.67 -7.81
C VAL A 76 3.68 9.58 -8.87
N ALA A 77 3.76 8.31 -8.47
CA ALA A 77 3.83 7.18 -9.39
C ALA A 77 2.54 7.03 -10.21
N THR A 78 1.36 7.07 -9.58
CA THR A 78 0.09 6.92 -10.32
C THR A 78 -0.28 8.14 -11.15
N ALA A 79 0.00 9.35 -10.67
CA ALA A 79 -0.13 10.56 -11.48
C ALA A 79 0.85 10.55 -12.65
N GLY A 80 2.08 10.07 -12.44
CA GLY A 80 3.08 9.86 -13.48
C GLY A 80 2.62 8.88 -14.54
N LEU A 81 2.07 7.72 -14.15
CA LEU A 81 1.48 6.75 -15.10
C LEU A 81 0.33 7.36 -15.89
N ALA A 82 -0.55 8.13 -15.24
CA ALA A 82 -1.67 8.79 -15.91
C ALA A 82 -1.16 9.82 -16.94
N GLY A 83 -0.17 10.62 -16.58
CA GLY A 83 0.47 11.59 -17.47
C GLY A 83 1.20 10.94 -18.64
N ILE A 84 1.91 9.84 -18.38
CA ILE A 84 2.59 9.06 -19.42
C ILE A 84 1.57 8.52 -20.42
N LYS A 85 0.48 7.90 -19.95
CA LYS A 85 -0.57 7.39 -20.83
C LYS A 85 -1.24 8.51 -21.64
N ALA A 86 -1.47 9.68 -21.04
CA ALA A 86 -2.08 10.83 -21.71
C ALA A 86 -1.17 11.45 -22.79
N LEU A 87 0.15 11.35 -22.63
CA LEU A 87 1.15 11.85 -23.58
C LEU A 87 1.61 10.78 -24.59
N MET A 88 1.17 9.53 -24.41
CA MET A 88 1.58 8.42 -25.26
C MET A 88 0.85 8.52 -26.61
N PRO A 89 1.58 8.49 -27.75
CA PRO A 89 0.95 8.54 -29.06
C PRO A 89 0.09 7.29 -29.30
N GLU A 90 -1.10 7.47 -29.88
CA GLU A 90 -2.00 6.38 -30.32
C GLU A 90 -1.37 5.50 -31.42
N ALA A 91 -0.42 6.05 -32.18
CA ALA A 91 0.34 5.34 -33.21
C ALA A 91 1.79 5.85 -33.27
N GLY A 92 2.74 4.92 -33.23
CA GLY A 92 4.18 5.17 -33.31
C GLY A 92 4.94 4.79 -32.04
N GLU A 93 6.26 4.61 -32.18
CA GLU A 93 7.14 4.33 -31.04
C GLU A 93 7.22 5.55 -30.11
N PRO A 94 7.03 5.38 -28.79
CA PRO A 94 7.17 6.47 -27.85
C PRO A 94 8.59 7.04 -27.89
N GLY A 95 8.70 8.37 -27.87
CA GLY A 95 10.00 9.04 -27.82
C GLY A 95 10.83 8.57 -26.63
N MET A 96 12.17 8.56 -26.78
CA MET A 96 13.10 8.05 -25.76
C MET A 96 12.84 8.60 -24.35
N GLY A 97 12.45 9.88 -24.24
CA GLY A 97 12.10 10.50 -22.96
C GLY A 97 10.89 9.87 -22.27
N LEU A 98 9.84 9.50 -23.02
CA LEU A 98 8.64 8.87 -22.44
C LEU A 98 8.93 7.43 -22.00
N THR A 99 9.76 6.71 -22.75
CA THR A 99 10.22 5.37 -22.39
C THR A 99 11.03 5.39 -21.09
N VAL A 100 11.95 6.34 -20.94
CA VAL A 100 12.72 6.50 -19.69
C VAL A 100 11.78 6.88 -18.53
N ALA A 101 10.83 7.79 -18.74
CA ALA A 101 9.85 8.17 -17.72
C ALA A 101 9.02 6.96 -17.26
N PHE A 102 8.60 6.09 -18.19
CA PHE A 102 7.89 4.85 -17.85
C PHE A 102 8.70 3.94 -16.92
N TRP A 103 9.96 3.66 -17.25
CA TRP A 103 10.84 2.82 -16.41
C TRP A 103 11.10 3.47 -15.05
N VAL A 104 11.31 4.79 -14.99
CA VAL A 104 11.47 5.49 -13.70
C VAL A 104 10.21 5.36 -12.84
N VAL A 105 9.03 5.55 -13.44
CA VAL A 105 7.75 5.42 -12.73
C VAL A 105 7.48 3.97 -12.32
N ALA A 106 7.87 2.99 -13.13
CA ALA A 106 7.84 1.57 -12.79
C ALA A 106 8.61 1.28 -11.50
N GLY A 107 9.85 1.75 -11.43
CA GLY A 107 10.67 1.66 -10.22
C GLY A 107 10.03 2.34 -9.01
N LEU A 108 9.39 3.50 -9.20
CA LEU A 108 8.64 4.16 -8.13
C LEU A 108 7.44 3.34 -7.64
N VAL A 109 6.71 2.68 -8.54
CA VAL A 109 5.62 1.75 -8.18
C VAL A 109 6.16 0.60 -7.33
N GLY A 110 7.28 -0.01 -7.73
CA GLY A 110 7.92 -1.07 -6.94
C GLY A 110 8.40 -0.58 -5.57
N VAL A 111 9.05 0.58 -5.51
CA VAL A 111 9.44 1.21 -4.24
C VAL A 111 8.23 1.46 -3.33
N GLY A 112 7.14 1.99 -3.89
CA GLY A 112 5.87 2.19 -3.20
C GLY A 112 5.27 0.88 -2.68
N LEU A 113 5.25 -0.18 -3.50
CA LEU A 113 4.73 -1.50 -3.13
C LEU A 113 5.49 -2.12 -1.97
N GLY A 114 6.82 -2.19 -2.07
CA GLY A 114 7.66 -2.77 -1.03
C GLY A 114 7.62 -1.96 0.26
N GLY A 115 7.73 -0.64 0.14
CA GLY A 115 7.82 0.24 1.29
C GLY A 115 6.52 0.30 2.10
N ILE A 116 5.38 0.52 1.43
CA ILE A 116 4.10 0.63 2.12
C ILE A 116 3.69 -0.69 2.79
N GLY A 117 4.01 -1.83 2.17
CA GLY A 117 3.70 -3.16 2.71
C GLY A 117 4.46 -3.43 4.01
N THR A 118 5.74 -3.08 4.07
CA THR A 118 6.57 -3.26 5.27
C THR A 118 6.21 -2.25 6.36
N SER A 119 6.08 -0.98 6.00
CA SER A 119 5.75 0.07 6.98
C SER A 119 4.36 -0.10 7.59
N SER A 120 3.37 -0.52 6.80
CA SER A 120 2.00 -0.72 7.31
C SER A 120 1.93 -1.86 8.33
N ARG A 121 2.66 -2.95 8.10
CA ARG A 121 2.77 -4.06 9.07
C ARG A 121 3.48 -3.63 10.35
N ALA A 122 4.51 -2.79 10.23
CA ALA A 122 5.23 -2.26 11.39
C ALA A 122 4.34 -1.36 12.25
N VAL A 123 3.51 -0.49 11.65
CA VAL A 123 2.52 0.32 12.41
C VAL A 123 1.54 -0.57 13.17
N VAL A 124 1.02 -1.63 12.54
CA VAL A 124 0.09 -2.55 13.21
C VAL A 124 0.78 -3.25 14.38
N GLY A 125 2.02 -3.73 14.20
CA GLY A 125 2.81 -4.31 15.28
C GLY A 125 3.02 -3.33 16.43
N ALA A 126 3.41 -2.10 16.15
CA ALA A 126 3.65 -1.06 17.15
C ALA A 126 2.38 -0.65 17.93
N PHE A 127 1.19 -0.76 17.32
CA PHE A 127 -0.08 -0.40 17.97
C PHE A 127 -0.77 -1.60 18.64
N SER A 128 -0.14 -2.79 18.60
CA SER A 128 -0.72 -4.02 19.12
C SER A 128 -0.01 -4.46 20.40
N PRO A 129 -0.75 -4.68 21.51
CA PRO A 129 -0.20 -5.37 22.68
C PRO A 129 0.25 -6.79 22.30
N ALA A 130 1.38 -7.26 22.82
CA ALA A 130 1.94 -8.57 22.51
C ALA A 130 0.95 -9.71 22.73
N ALA A 131 0.17 -9.66 23.82
CA ALA A 131 -0.84 -10.66 24.16
C ALA A 131 -2.03 -10.72 23.18
N ARG A 132 -2.31 -9.64 22.43
CA ARG A 132 -3.46 -9.53 21.51
C ARG A 132 -3.05 -9.26 20.07
N ALA A 133 -1.76 -9.37 19.73
CA ALA A 133 -1.27 -9.12 18.38
C ALA A 133 -2.05 -9.89 17.31
N GLY A 134 -2.43 -11.15 17.59
CA GLY A 134 -3.24 -11.96 16.69
C GLY A 134 -4.59 -11.32 16.32
N GLU A 135 -5.27 -10.66 17.26
CA GLU A 135 -6.56 -10.00 17.01
C GLU A 135 -6.38 -8.80 16.08
N PHE A 136 -5.36 -7.97 16.33
CA PHE A 136 -5.08 -6.78 15.52
C PHE A 136 -4.61 -7.14 14.11
N PHE A 137 -3.74 -8.14 13.96
CA PHE A 137 -3.33 -8.64 12.65
C PHE A 137 -4.49 -9.33 11.91
N GLY A 138 -5.40 -9.97 12.63
CA GLY A 138 -6.63 -10.54 12.07
C GLY A 138 -7.56 -9.47 11.49
N VAL A 139 -7.78 -8.37 12.22
CA VAL A 139 -8.56 -7.22 11.74
C VAL A 139 -7.84 -6.55 10.57
N TRP A 140 -6.53 -6.31 10.68
CA TRP A 140 -5.73 -5.72 9.60
C TRP A 140 -5.84 -6.52 8.30
N GLY A 141 -5.68 -7.85 8.38
CA GLY A 141 -5.83 -8.73 7.22
C GLY A 141 -7.24 -8.71 6.62
N SER A 142 -8.26 -8.63 7.47
CA SER A 142 -9.66 -8.50 7.03
C SER A 142 -9.92 -7.18 6.31
N VAL A 143 -9.43 -6.07 6.87
CA VAL A 143 -9.52 -4.73 6.25
C VAL A 143 -8.79 -4.71 4.90
N TYR A 144 -7.61 -5.33 4.81
CA TYR A 144 -6.87 -5.43 3.55
C TYR A 144 -7.67 -6.19 2.48
N LYS A 145 -8.20 -7.37 2.81
CA LYS A 145 -9.03 -8.16 1.88
C LYS A 145 -10.27 -7.40 1.43
N LEU A 146 -10.98 -6.75 2.35
CA LEU A 146 -12.15 -5.93 2.02
C LEU A 146 -11.78 -4.76 1.10
N SER A 147 -10.67 -4.06 1.39
CA SER A 147 -10.20 -2.96 0.55
C SER A 147 -9.83 -3.42 -0.86
N THR A 148 -9.25 -4.62 -1.00
CA THR A 148 -8.94 -5.23 -2.29
C THR A 148 -10.20 -5.49 -3.10
N ILE A 149 -11.23 -6.10 -2.51
CA ILE A 149 -12.50 -6.38 -3.20
C ILE A 149 -13.12 -5.06 -3.69
N VAL A 150 -13.24 -4.08 -2.80
CA VAL A 150 -13.84 -2.77 -3.15
C VAL A 150 -13.01 -2.05 -4.21
N GLY A 151 -11.69 -2.08 -4.11
CA GLY A 151 -10.79 -1.38 -5.04
C GLY A 151 -10.80 -1.95 -6.43
N VAL A 152 -10.66 -3.27 -6.53
CA VAL A 152 -10.66 -3.95 -7.83
C VAL A 152 -11.99 -3.74 -8.55
N LEU A 153 -13.12 -3.82 -7.82
CA LEU A 153 -14.44 -3.55 -8.39
C LEU A 153 -14.59 -2.09 -8.82
N ALA A 154 -14.28 -1.13 -7.94
CA ALA A 154 -14.41 0.30 -8.25
C ALA A 154 -13.54 0.71 -9.44
N PHE A 155 -12.28 0.27 -9.46
CA PHE A 155 -11.36 0.58 -10.55
C PHE A 155 -11.80 -0.07 -11.86
N GLY A 156 -12.24 -1.33 -11.84
CA GLY A 156 -12.74 -2.00 -13.04
C GLY A 156 -13.91 -1.25 -13.67
N GLN A 157 -14.87 -0.80 -12.85
CA GLN A 157 -16.03 -0.02 -13.33
C GLN A 157 -15.60 1.32 -13.90
N VAL A 158 -14.73 2.06 -13.21
CA VAL A 158 -14.26 3.37 -13.71
C VAL A 158 -13.43 3.21 -14.96
N ARG A 159 -12.52 2.24 -15.02
CA ARG A 159 -11.70 1.99 -16.22
C ARG A 159 -12.59 1.70 -17.43
N ASN A 160 -13.65 0.90 -17.25
CA ASN A 160 -14.59 0.60 -18.33
C ASN A 160 -15.39 1.83 -18.81
N ALA A 161 -15.72 2.75 -17.90
CA ALA A 161 -16.52 3.94 -18.23
C ALA A 161 -15.71 5.14 -18.72
N LEU A 162 -14.53 5.38 -18.16
CA LEU A 162 -13.73 6.62 -18.33
C LEU A 162 -12.30 6.37 -18.84
N GLY A 163 -11.91 5.11 -19.05
CA GLY A 163 -10.58 4.74 -19.51
C GLY A 163 -9.50 4.73 -18.42
N LEU A 164 -8.28 4.35 -18.82
CA LEU A 164 -7.15 4.17 -17.91
C LEU A 164 -6.64 5.48 -17.25
N PRO A 165 -6.52 6.63 -17.94
CA PRO A 165 -6.02 7.85 -17.30
C PRO A 165 -6.90 8.29 -16.13
N ALA A 166 -8.23 8.26 -16.31
CA ALA A 166 -9.18 8.62 -15.27
C ALA A 166 -9.12 7.66 -14.08
N SER A 167 -9.01 6.35 -14.33
CA SER A 167 -8.92 5.36 -13.25
C SER A 167 -7.62 5.48 -12.45
N LEU A 168 -6.49 5.79 -13.09
CA LEU A 168 -5.21 6.09 -12.42
C LEU A 168 -5.27 7.36 -11.58
N LEU A 169 -5.97 8.41 -12.05
CA LEU A 169 -6.17 9.63 -11.28
C LEU A 169 -7.07 9.40 -10.04
N ILE A 170 -8.08 8.53 -10.15
CA ILE A 170 -8.86 8.13 -8.97
C ILE A 170 -7.96 7.40 -7.96
N LEU A 171 -7.07 6.51 -8.41
CA LEU A 171 -6.09 5.88 -7.52
C LEU A 171 -5.18 6.90 -6.85
N ALA A 172 -4.67 7.89 -7.59
CA ALA A 172 -3.92 9.00 -7.01
C ALA A 172 -4.74 9.76 -5.95
N GLY A 173 -6.03 9.99 -6.21
CA GLY A 173 -6.98 10.55 -5.27
C GLY A 173 -7.15 9.71 -4.01
N CYS A 174 -7.26 8.37 -4.13
CA CYS A 174 -7.31 7.46 -2.99
C CYS A 174 -6.03 7.53 -2.15
N PHE A 175 -4.84 7.55 -2.77
CA PHE A 175 -3.58 7.70 -2.05
C PHE A 175 -3.48 9.06 -1.35
N GLY A 176 -3.93 10.14 -2.00
CA GLY A 176 -4.03 11.47 -1.42
C GLY A 176 -4.99 11.53 -0.24
N ALA A 177 -6.17 10.91 -0.35
CA ALA A 177 -7.14 10.79 0.73
C ALA A 177 -6.57 9.99 1.91
N GLY A 178 -5.87 8.88 1.62
CA GLY A 178 -5.14 8.10 2.63
C GLY A 178 -4.10 8.94 3.36
N LEU A 179 -3.36 9.80 2.65
CA LEU A 179 -2.37 10.70 3.23
C LEU A 179 -3.02 11.74 4.16
N VAL A 180 -4.14 12.33 3.74
CA VAL A 180 -4.92 13.28 4.55
C VAL A 180 -5.46 12.60 5.81
N LEU A 181 -6.07 11.41 5.67
CA LEU A 181 -6.59 10.64 6.81
C LEU A 181 -5.50 10.28 7.81
N LEU A 182 -4.30 9.96 7.32
CA LEU A 182 -3.15 9.62 8.16
C LEU A 182 -2.61 10.82 8.97
N ARG A 183 -2.99 12.06 8.64
CA ARG A 183 -2.67 13.24 9.45
C ARG A 183 -3.44 13.27 10.77
N PHE A 184 -4.59 12.62 10.84
CA PHE A 184 -5.43 12.54 12.04
C PHE A 184 -5.10 11.33 12.94
N VAL A 185 -4.09 10.55 12.55
CA VAL A 185 -3.58 9.42 13.33
C VAL A 185 -2.39 9.90 14.15
N ASP A 186 -2.52 9.75 15.47
CA ASP A 186 -1.44 10.00 16.41
C ASP A 186 -0.67 8.70 16.68
N GLU A 187 0.63 8.73 16.39
CA GLU A 187 1.53 7.60 16.58
C GLU A 187 1.80 7.33 18.06
N ARG A 188 2.02 8.39 18.85
CA ARG A 188 2.39 8.27 20.26
C ARG A 188 1.22 7.72 21.06
N ALA A 189 0.03 8.27 20.85
CA ALA A 189 -1.18 7.77 21.49
C ALA A 189 -1.49 6.31 21.13
N GLY A 190 -1.09 5.85 19.94
CA GLY A 190 -1.24 4.46 19.52
C GLY A 190 -0.31 3.51 20.28
N ILE A 191 0.95 3.91 20.45
CA ILE A 191 1.97 3.14 21.17
C ILE A 191 1.69 3.15 22.68
N GLU A 192 1.39 4.31 23.26
CA GLU A 192 1.05 4.45 24.69
C GLU A 192 -0.17 3.61 25.08
N ALA A 193 -1.19 3.53 24.20
CA ALA A 193 -2.36 2.69 24.43
C ALA A 193 -2.01 1.18 24.38
N ALA A 194 -1.04 0.78 23.56
CA ALA A 194 -0.57 -0.60 23.52
C ALA A 194 0.22 -0.95 24.79
N GLU A 195 1.15 -0.09 25.19
CA GLU A 195 1.95 -0.25 26.42
C GLU A 195 1.07 -0.25 27.69
N ALA A 196 0.08 0.64 27.78
CA ALA A 196 -0.85 0.68 28.91
C ALA A 196 -1.70 -0.60 29.00
N ALA A 197 -2.08 -1.17 27.87
CA ALA A 197 -2.79 -2.43 27.82
C ALA A 197 -1.91 -3.63 28.24
N GLU A 198 -0.60 -3.57 28.01
CA GLU A 198 0.35 -4.57 28.52
C GLU A 198 0.59 -4.40 30.02
N ALA A 199 0.75 -3.17 30.50
CA ALA A 199 0.93 -2.88 31.93
C ALA A 199 -0.29 -3.31 32.76
N GLY A 200 -1.50 -3.13 32.21
CA GLY A 200 -2.76 -3.61 32.83
C GLY A 200 -2.97 -5.12 32.78
N ALA A 201 -2.25 -5.84 31.91
CA ALA A 201 -2.32 -7.30 31.81
C ALA A 201 -1.46 -8.04 32.85
N GLY A 202 -0.53 -7.33 33.51
CA GLY A 202 0.33 -7.85 34.58
C GLY A 202 1.35 -8.89 34.11
N PRO A 203 2.56 -8.97 34.70
CA PRO A 203 3.47 -10.07 34.44
C PRO A 203 2.95 -11.33 35.13
N GLY A 204 2.26 -12.21 34.39
CA GLY A 204 1.96 -13.58 34.83
C GLY A 204 0.50 -14.03 34.92
N ALA A 205 -0.43 -13.50 34.13
CA ALA A 205 -1.75 -14.14 34.02
C ALA A 205 -1.62 -15.50 33.29
N PRO A 206 -1.98 -16.65 33.91
CA PRO A 206 -1.89 -17.94 33.25
C PRO A 206 -2.85 -17.99 32.05
N PRO A 207 -2.56 -18.78 31.00
CA PRO A 207 -3.54 -19.06 29.97
C PRO A 207 -4.75 -19.70 30.66
N THR A 208 -5.91 -19.04 30.60
CA THR A 208 -7.19 -19.60 31.04
C THR A 208 -7.56 -20.71 30.07
N GLY A 209 -6.89 -21.85 30.20
CA GLY A 209 -7.34 -23.13 29.67
C GLY A 209 -8.62 -23.49 30.40
N SER A 210 -9.70 -23.55 29.64
CA SER A 210 -10.95 -24.18 30.04
C SER A 210 -10.65 -25.53 30.69
N ALA A 211 -10.95 -25.66 31.99
CA ALA A 211 -11.03 -26.95 32.63
C ALA A 211 -12.19 -27.74 31.98
N PRO A 212 -11.97 -28.95 31.44
CA PRO A 212 -13.07 -29.87 31.20
C PRO A 212 -13.60 -30.31 32.56
N GLY A 213 -14.89 -30.06 32.80
CA GLY A 213 -15.61 -30.59 33.94
C GLY A 213 -15.61 -32.12 33.95
N ALA A 214 -15.70 -32.63 35.17
CA ALA A 214 -15.80 -34.02 35.59
C ALA A 214 -16.85 -34.85 34.85
#